data_AF-A0A183HE59-F1
#
_entry.id   AF-A0A183HE59-F1
#
_cell.length_a   1.000
_cell.length_b   1.000
_cell.length_c   1.000
_cell.angle_alpha   90.00
_cell.angle_beta   90.00
_cell.angle_gamma   90.00
#
_symmetry.space_group_name_H-M   'P 1'
#
loop_
_entity.id
_entity.type
_entity.pdbx_description
1 polymer ?
#
loop_
_entity_poly.entity_id
_entity_poly.type
_entity_poly.pdbx_seq_one_letter_code
_entity_poly.pdbx_strand_id
1 'polypeptide(L)'
;MLRRLQTEKNVPWLFSRRLIEDFITSRHVLRPHLNQQLRSYLLNMNLKKMTVEEKEELRDLVIKIIDIFVEISRFSEVKHLQKIQKKLEPDFIADMSLMMIKLDESERAWKFLSLLLDEEAKQGEAATVSSERSPNYEIMDLLMQEALNEGNWYNASCCLQIMALYALSKNLKLEVDRINKHCNLTSIQRKILENFADIRK
;
A
#
# COMPACT_ATOMS: atom_id res chain seq x y z
N MET A 1 0.38 -6.98 23.03
CA MET A 1 0.99 -5.64 23.18
C MET A 1 0.47 -4.70 22.10
N LEU A 2 0.75 -4.90 20.81
CA LEU A 2 0.23 -4.08 19.70
C LEU A 2 -1.29 -3.85 19.73
N ARG A 3 -2.11 -4.90 19.92
CA ARG A 3 -3.56 -4.76 20.04
C ARG A 3 -4.03 -3.85 21.20
N ARG A 4 -3.26 -3.78 22.29
CA ARG A 4 -3.59 -2.88 23.43
C ARG A 4 -3.20 -1.44 23.10
N LEU A 5 -2.09 -1.24 22.39
CA LEU A 5 -1.62 0.08 21.98
C LEU A 5 -2.54 0.73 20.94
N GLN A 6 -3.20 -0.07 20.10
CA GLN A 6 -4.21 0.42 19.16
C GLN A 6 -5.41 1.10 19.85
N THR A 7 -5.68 0.76 21.11
CA THR A 7 -6.76 1.37 21.91
C THR A 7 -6.30 2.53 22.79
N GLU A 8 -4.99 2.72 22.95
CA GLU A 8 -4.43 3.80 23.77
C GLU A 8 -4.29 5.09 22.96
N LYS A 9 -4.95 6.15 23.43
CA LYS A 9 -5.04 7.44 22.70
C LYS A 9 -3.76 8.27 22.71
N ASN A 10 -2.81 7.98 23.60
CA ASN A 10 -1.60 8.77 23.85
C ASN A 10 -0.38 7.88 24.17
N VAL A 11 0.03 7.05 23.21
CA VAL A 11 1.29 6.30 23.33
C VAL A 11 2.47 7.25 23.02
N PRO A 12 3.46 7.41 23.92
CA PRO A 12 4.63 8.24 23.65
C PRO A 12 5.40 7.77 22.41
N TRP A 13 5.84 8.69 21.55
CA TRP A 13 6.56 8.35 20.32
C TRP A 13 7.77 7.45 20.58
N LEU A 14 8.59 7.76 21.58
CA LEU A 14 9.77 6.96 21.93
C LEU A 14 9.46 5.48 22.12
N PHE A 15 8.30 5.17 22.72
CA PHE A 15 7.86 3.80 22.92
C PHE A 15 7.39 3.16 21.61
N SER A 16 6.62 3.90 20.79
CA SER A 16 6.20 3.47 19.45
C SER A 16 7.41 3.17 18.56
N ARG A 17 8.40 4.06 18.55
CA ARG A 17 9.66 3.92 17.82
C ARG A 17 10.39 2.65 18.24
N ARG A 18 10.60 2.47 19.55
CA ARG A 18 11.29 1.30 20.08
C ARG A 18 10.58 -0.01 19.71
N LEU A 19 9.25 -0.01 19.81
CA LEU A 19 8.43 -1.16 19.41
C LEU A 19 8.64 -1.52 17.94
N ILE A 20 8.64 -0.53 17.04
CA ILE A 20 8.86 -0.75 15.61
C ILE A 20 10.29 -1.26 15.35
N GLU A 21 11.30 -0.65 15.96
CA GLU A 21 12.71 -1.08 15.87
C GLU A 21 12.89 -2.53 16.34
N ASP A 22 12.30 -2.89 17.48
CA ASP A 22 12.35 -4.26 18.00
C ASP A 22 11.63 -5.23 17.05
N PHE A 23 10.52 -4.83 16.43
CA PHE A 23 9.81 -5.63 15.42
C PHE A 23 10.66 -5.92 14.19
N ILE A 24 11.42 -4.93 13.73
CA ILE A 24 12.37 -5.07 12.63
C ILE A 24 13.52 -6.00 13.04
N THR A 25 14.15 -5.72 14.19
CA THR A 25 15.37 -6.40 14.65
C THR A 25 15.11 -7.88 14.98
N SER A 26 13.97 -8.18 15.61
CA SER A 26 13.56 -9.56 15.94
C SER A 26 13.02 -10.35 14.74
N ARG A 27 13.01 -9.75 13.54
CA ARG A 27 12.40 -10.31 12.32
C ARG A 27 10.92 -10.68 12.48
N HIS A 28 10.25 -10.15 13.50
CA HIS A 28 8.81 -10.32 13.71
C HIS A 28 7.99 -9.73 12.56
N VAL A 29 8.55 -8.72 11.88
CA VAL A 29 8.03 -8.14 10.65
C VAL A 29 7.72 -9.19 9.57
N LEU A 30 8.42 -10.34 9.56
CA LEU A 30 8.22 -11.43 8.61
C LEU A 30 7.16 -12.45 9.02
N ARG A 31 6.59 -12.36 10.23
CA ARG A 31 5.53 -13.24 10.70
C ARG A 31 4.18 -12.66 10.27
N PRO A 32 3.35 -13.34 9.45
CA PRO A 32 2.17 -12.74 8.82
C PRO A 32 1.20 -12.05 9.81
N HIS A 33 0.89 -12.72 10.92
CA HIS A 33 -0.01 -12.16 11.93
C HIS A 33 0.54 -10.90 12.62
N LEU A 34 1.85 -10.90 12.92
CA LEU A 34 2.51 -9.76 13.56
C LEU A 34 2.69 -8.61 12.59
N ASN A 35 2.98 -8.90 11.32
CA ASN A 35 3.04 -7.92 10.25
C ASN A 35 1.71 -7.17 10.08
N GLN A 36 0.59 -7.91 10.02
CA GLN A 36 -0.74 -7.30 9.93
C GLN A 36 -1.05 -6.39 11.12
N GLN A 37 -0.68 -6.81 12.34
CA GLN A 37 -0.85 -5.97 13.52
C GLN A 37 0.02 -4.70 13.46
N LEU A 38 1.25 -4.81 12.98
CA LEU A 38 2.15 -3.68 12.81
C LEU A 38 1.60 -2.69 11.78
N ARG A 39 1.19 -3.15 10.60
CA ARG A 39 0.59 -2.29 9.56
C ARG A 39 -0.66 -1.57 10.05
N SER A 40 -1.56 -2.30 10.70
CA SER A 40 -2.76 -1.73 11.32
C SER A 40 -2.42 -0.70 12.40
N TYR A 41 -1.38 -0.94 13.21
CA TYR A 41 -0.90 0.05 14.18
C TYR A 41 -0.36 1.31 13.51
N LEU A 42 0.53 1.17 12.52
CA LEU A 42 1.12 2.28 11.77
C LEU A 42 0.06 3.17 11.11
N LEU A 43 -0.90 2.56 10.42
CA LEU A 43 -1.96 3.30 9.71
C LEU A 43 -2.90 4.09 10.63
N ASN A 44 -3.00 3.69 11.91
CA ASN A 44 -3.82 4.33 12.93
C ASN A 44 -3.03 5.33 13.80
N MET A 45 -1.74 5.54 13.54
CA MET A 45 -0.97 6.56 14.27
C MET A 45 -1.48 7.96 13.95
N ASN A 46 -1.60 8.80 14.99
CA ASN A 46 -2.02 10.18 14.82
C ASN A 46 -0.83 11.07 14.43
N LEU A 47 -0.53 11.09 13.13
CA LEU A 47 0.58 11.87 12.58
C LEU A 47 0.43 13.39 12.82
N LYS A 48 -0.78 13.90 13.05
CA LYS A 48 -1.01 15.33 13.33
C LYS A 48 -0.45 15.77 14.69
N LYS A 49 -0.24 14.83 15.61
CA LYS A 49 0.31 15.10 16.94
C LYS A 49 1.84 14.95 17.01
N MET A 50 2.46 14.42 15.97
CA MET A 50 3.89 14.15 15.92
C MET A 50 4.66 15.41 15.53
N THR A 51 5.87 15.58 16.08
CA THR A 51 6.78 16.62 15.60
C THR A 51 7.31 16.26 14.20
N VAL A 52 8.01 17.20 13.56
CA VAL A 52 8.61 16.96 12.25
C VAL A 52 9.64 15.84 12.36
N GLU A 53 10.52 15.90 13.35
CA GLU A 53 11.57 14.90 13.60
C GLU A 53 10.99 13.50 13.82
N GLU A 54 9.91 13.39 14.61
CA GLU A 54 9.26 12.11 14.87
C GLU A 54 8.65 11.51 13.58
N LYS A 55 8.12 12.35 12.68
CA LYS A 55 7.61 11.88 11.38
C LYS A 55 8.73 11.40 10.47
N GLU A 56 9.87 12.07 10.47
CA GLU A 56 11.05 11.66 9.70
C GLU A 56 11.58 10.31 10.21
N GLU A 57 11.69 10.14 11.53
CA GLU A 57 12.07 8.85 12.12
C GLU A 57 11.06 7.73 11.76
N LEU A 58 9.75 8.02 11.79
CA LEU A 58 8.72 7.08 11.38
C LEU A 58 8.83 6.70 9.90
N ARG A 59 9.08 7.69 9.03
CA ARG A 59 9.30 7.49 7.59
C ARG A 59 10.47 6.57 7.32
N ASP A 60 11.60 6.80 7.98
CA ASP A 60 12.79 5.96 7.83
C ASP A 60 12.53 4.51 8.26
N LEU A 61 11.79 4.32 9.36
CA LEU A 61 11.38 2.98 9.83
C LEU A 61 10.41 2.29 8.85
N VAL A 62 9.43 3.02 8.32
CA VAL A 62 8.47 2.52 7.32
C VAL A 62 9.18 2.09 6.05
N ILE A 63 10.10 2.93 5.54
CA ILE A 63 10.94 2.63 4.38
C ILE A 63 11.76 1.37 4.63
N LYS A 64 12.41 1.27 5.79
CA LYS A 64 13.22 0.09 6.15
C LYS A 64 12.40 -1.20 6.18
N ILE A 65 11.16 -1.16 6.67
CA ILE A 65 10.25 -2.31 6.64
C ILE A 65 9.97 -2.74 5.20
N ILE A 66 9.65 -1.78 4.32
CA ILE A 66 9.37 -2.05 2.91
C ILE A 66 10.59 -2.67 2.22
N ASP A 67 11.77 -2.09 2.42
CA ASP A 67 13.00 -2.55 1.77
C ASP A 67 13.35 -3.98 2.17
N ILE A 68 13.17 -4.36 3.45
CA ILE A 68 13.34 -5.75 3.92
C ILE A 68 12.39 -6.69 3.17
N PHE A 69 11.13 -6.30 2.98
CA PHE A 69 10.15 -7.14 2.29
C PHE A 69 10.42 -7.27 0.79
N VAL A 70 10.85 -6.17 0.14
CA VAL A 70 11.24 -6.17 -1.27
C VAL A 70 12.50 -7.02 -1.49
N GLU A 71 13.47 -6.96 -0.57
CA GLU A 71 14.68 -7.78 -0.66
C GLU A 71 14.34 -9.28 -0.56
N ILE A 72 13.54 -9.66 0.43
CA ILE A 72 13.18 -11.08 0.65
C ILE A 72 12.26 -11.62 -0.45
N SER A 73 11.45 -10.77 -1.10
CA SER A 73 10.60 -11.19 -2.21
C SER A 73 11.40 -11.49 -3.48
N ARG A 74 12.61 -10.93 -3.62
CA ARG A 74 13.53 -11.15 -4.76
C ARG A 74 14.44 -12.37 -4.61
N PHE A 75 14.40 -13.09 -3.48
CA PHE A 75 15.21 -14.30 -3.28
C PHE A 75 14.89 -15.45 -4.28
N SER A 76 13.89 -15.29 -5.15
CA SER A 76 13.64 -16.16 -6.30
C SER A 76 14.83 -16.28 -7.25
N GLU A 77 15.66 -15.25 -7.37
CA GLU A 77 16.84 -15.21 -8.26
C GLU A 77 17.97 -16.16 -7.79
N VAL A 78 17.96 -16.56 -6.51
CA VAL A 78 19.00 -17.40 -5.92
C VAL A 78 18.43 -18.77 -5.57
N LYS A 79 18.76 -19.80 -6.36
CA LYS A 79 18.19 -21.18 -6.25
C LYS A 79 18.13 -21.75 -4.83
N HIS A 80 19.15 -21.54 -3.99
CA HIS A 80 19.15 -22.07 -2.62
C HIS A 80 18.31 -21.25 -1.62
N LEU A 81 17.97 -19.99 -1.97
CA LEU A 81 17.14 -19.09 -1.16
C LEU A 81 15.67 -19.07 -1.60
N GLN A 82 15.31 -19.71 -2.72
CA GLN A 82 13.93 -19.84 -3.19
C GLN A 82 12.98 -20.39 -2.11
N LYS A 83 13.45 -21.31 -1.26
CA LYS A 83 12.68 -21.86 -0.12
C LYS A 83 12.37 -20.83 0.99
N ILE A 84 13.10 -19.72 1.01
CA ILE A 84 13.00 -18.64 2.00
C ILE A 84 12.26 -17.42 1.40
N GLN A 85 12.05 -17.42 0.08
CA GLN A 85 11.33 -16.35 -0.61
C GLN A 85 9.96 -16.13 0.04
N LYS A 86 9.66 -14.86 0.32
CA LYS A 86 8.32 -14.43 0.73
C LYS A 86 7.83 -13.38 -0.22
N LYS A 87 6.83 -13.73 -1.01
CA LYS A 87 6.18 -12.79 -1.92
C LYS A 87 5.51 -11.67 -1.13
N LEU A 88 5.43 -10.50 -1.75
CA LEU A 88 4.70 -9.35 -1.24
C LEU A 88 3.20 -9.64 -1.34
N GLU A 89 2.51 -9.54 -0.21
CA GLU A 89 1.05 -9.66 -0.18
C GLU A 89 0.40 -8.37 -0.71
N PRO A 90 -0.68 -8.44 -1.51
CA PRO A 90 -1.33 -7.25 -2.04
C PRO A 90 -1.81 -6.25 -0.97
N ASP A 91 -2.33 -6.75 0.15
CA ASP A 91 -2.66 -5.91 1.32
C ASP A 91 -1.42 -5.18 1.86
N PHE A 92 -0.26 -5.84 1.90
CA PHE A 92 0.98 -5.22 2.38
C PHE A 92 1.35 -4.04 1.48
N ILE A 93 1.28 -4.24 0.16
CA ILE A 93 1.57 -3.20 -0.82
C ILE A 93 0.63 -2.00 -0.62
N ALA A 94 -0.68 -2.23 -0.58
CA ALA A 94 -1.66 -1.16 -0.42
C ALA A 94 -1.51 -0.39 0.90
N ASP A 95 -1.40 -1.09 2.03
CA ASP A 95 -1.26 -0.48 3.36
C ASP A 95 0.01 0.37 3.45
N MET A 96 1.14 -0.14 2.96
CA MET A 96 2.41 0.57 3.03
C MET A 96 2.49 1.72 2.04
N SER A 97 1.85 1.62 0.87
CA SER A 97 1.66 2.75 -0.05
C SER A 97 0.86 3.88 0.62
N LEU A 98 -0.25 3.56 1.28
CA LEU A 98 -1.02 4.58 2.00
C LEU A 98 -0.21 5.21 3.13
N MET A 99 0.57 4.40 3.86
CA MET A 99 1.45 4.91 4.92
C MET A 99 2.52 5.86 4.37
N MET A 100 3.15 5.53 3.23
CA MET A 100 4.14 6.39 2.59
C MET A 100 3.52 7.72 2.12
N ILE A 101 2.32 7.72 1.52
CA ILE A 101 1.63 8.97 1.15
C ILE A 101 1.40 9.84 2.38
N LYS A 102 0.93 9.26 3.49
CA LYS A 102 0.73 9.98 4.76
C LYS A 102 2.02 10.55 5.37
N LEU A 103 3.19 10.08 4.92
CA LEU A 103 4.52 10.51 5.35
C LEU A 103 5.26 11.31 4.26
N ASP A 104 4.50 11.88 3.31
CA ASP A 104 5.00 12.75 2.24
C ASP A 104 5.97 12.04 1.25
N GLU A 105 5.86 10.71 1.11
CA GLU A 105 6.65 9.86 0.18
C GLU A 105 5.82 9.44 -1.05
N SER A 106 5.04 10.36 -1.63
CA SER A 106 4.02 10.05 -2.65
C SER A 106 4.58 9.36 -3.90
N GLU A 107 5.68 9.83 -4.49
CA GLU A 107 6.25 9.23 -5.71
C GLU A 107 6.61 7.74 -5.49
N ARG A 108 7.33 7.47 -4.41
CA ARG A 108 7.69 6.10 -4.01
C ARG A 108 6.47 5.26 -3.71
N ALA A 109 5.46 5.84 -3.06
CA ALA A 109 4.23 5.15 -2.71
C ALA A 109 3.46 4.66 -3.94
N TRP A 110 3.28 5.53 -4.94
CA TRP A 110 2.57 5.20 -6.17
C TRP A 110 3.34 4.19 -7.02
N LYS A 111 4.67 4.31 -7.08
CA LYS A 111 5.53 3.31 -7.73
C LYS A 111 5.48 1.94 -7.03
N PHE A 112 5.38 1.93 -5.70
CA PHE A 112 5.23 0.67 -4.97
C PHE A 112 3.84 0.06 -5.19
N LEU A 113 2.79 0.89 -5.22
CA LEU A 113 1.42 0.44 -5.48
C LEU A 113 1.26 -0.17 -6.88
N SER A 114 1.96 0.38 -7.88
CA SER A 114 1.88 -0.11 -9.26
C SER A 114 2.41 -1.53 -9.45
N LEU A 115 3.15 -2.10 -8.48
CA LEU A 115 3.51 -3.52 -8.48
C LEU A 115 2.29 -4.44 -8.52
N LEU A 116 1.12 -3.99 -8.05
CA LEU A 116 -0.13 -4.75 -8.13
C LEU A 116 -0.64 -4.91 -9.57
N LEU A 117 -0.21 -4.03 -10.47
CA LEU A 117 -0.55 -4.04 -11.90
C LEU A 117 0.54 -4.68 -12.77
N ASP A 118 1.73 -4.91 -12.21
CA ASP A 118 2.87 -5.47 -12.92
C ASP A 118 2.73 -7.00 -13.07
N GLU A 119 2.48 -7.47 -14.30
CA GLU A 119 2.33 -8.89 -14.59
C GLU A 119 3.63 -9.68 -14.40
N GLU A 120 4.80 -9.07 -14.66
CA GLU A 120 6.09 -9.73 -14.44
C GLU A 120 6.36 -9.93 -12.95
N ALA A 121 5.91 -8.99 -12.12
CA ALA A 121 5.99 -9.13 -10.67
C ALA A 121 5.07 -10.23 -10.11
N LYS A 122 3.98 -10.58 -10.81
CA LYS A 122 2.97 -11.55 -10.35
C LYS A 122 3.13 -12.95 -10.91
N GLN A 123 3.73 -13.09 -12.10
CA GLN A 123 3.77 -14.36 -12.84
C GLN A 123 5.19 -14.94 -12.97
N GLY A 124 5.26 -16.25 -13.14
CA GLY A 124 6.52 -16.97 -13.35
C GLY A 124 7.27 -17.34 -12.06
N GLU A 125 8.40 -18.02 -12.24
CA GLU A 125 9.24 -18.51 -11.12
C GLU A 125 9.89 -17.37 -10.33
N ALA A 126 10.09 -16.22 -10.96
CA ALA A 126 10.68 -15.03 -10.34
C ALA A 126 9.65 -14.10 -9.67
N ALA A 127 8.35 -14.44 -9.70
CA ALA A 127 7.28 -13.60 -9.18
C ALA A 127 7.56 -13.14 -7.73
N THR A 128 7.47 -11.83 -7.52
CA THR A 128 7.74 -11.15 -6.25
C THR A 128 6.47 -10.77 -5.51
N VAL A 129 5.31 -10.77 -6.18
CA VAL A 129 3.99 -10.44 -5.62
C VAL A 129 3.11 -11.69 -5.57
N SER A 130 2.41 -11.88 -4.46
CA SER A 130 1.48 -12.98 -4.24
C SER A 130 0.16 -12.73 -4.97
N SER A 131 -0.43 -13.80 -5.54
CA SER A 131 -1.76 -13.76 -6.16
C SER A 131 -2.87 -14.34 -5.27
N GLU A 132 -2.53 -14.77 -4.04
CA GLU A 132 -3.44 -15.51 -3.17
C GLU A 132 -4.48 -14.62 -2.46
N ARG A 133 -4.22 -13.32 -2.38
CA ARG A 133 -5.04 -12.36 -1.63
C ARG A 133 -5.33 -11.12 -2.45
N SER A 134 -6.36 -10.40 -2.04
CA SER A 134 -6.72 -9.10 -2.60
C SER A 134 -6.38 -8.00 -1.59
N PRO A 135 -6.03 -6.79 -2.04
CA PRO A 135 -5.89 -5.66 -1.13
C PRO A 135 -7.25 -5.26 -0.54
N ASN A 136 -7.25 -4.71 0.67
CA ASN A 136 -8.46 -4.23 1.34
C ASN A 136 -9.10 -3.06 0.56
N TYR A 137 -10.41 -3.16 0.30
CA TYR A 137 -11.16 -2.12 -0.42
C TYR A 137 -11.12 -0.76 0.27
N GLU A 138 -11.24 -0.69 1.60
CA GLU A 138 -11.23 0.57 2.35
C GLU A 138 -9.89 1.29 2.18
N ILE A 139 -8.78 0.54 2.17
CA ILE A 139 -7.43 1.09 1.94
C ILE A 139 -7.29 1.59 0.50
N MET A 140 -7.80 0.82 -0.47
CA MET A 140 -7.82 1.24 -1.86
C MET A 140 -8.71 2.47 -2.09
N ASP A 141 -9.83 2.60 -1.38
CA ASP A 141 -10.68 3.78 -1.45
C ASP A 141 -9.96 5.00 -0.86
N LEU A 142 -9.28 4.86 0.28
CA LEU A 142 -8.45 5.93 0.84
C LEU A 142 -7.36 6.38 -0.14
N LEU A 143 -6.65 5.44 -0.78
CA LEU A 143 -5.68 5.74 -1.84
C LEU A 143 -6.33 6.48 -3.01
N MET A 144 -7.50 6.02 -3.47
CA MET A 144 -8.28 6.73 -4.50
C MET A 144 -8.60 8.16 -4.06
N GLN A 145 -9.06 8.37 -2.82
CA GLN A 145 -9.37 9.71 -2.31
C GLN A 145 -8.15 10.62 -2.30
N GLU A 146 -6.97 10.13 -1.91
CA GLU A 146 -5.73 10.92 -1.98
C GLU A 146 -5.45 11.38 -3.42
N ALA A 147 -5.55 10.48 -4.41
CA ALA A 147 -5.36 10.84 -5.80
C ALA A 147 -6.42 11.85 -6.31
N LEU A 148 -7.67 11.72 -5.88
CA LEU A 148 -8.76 12.65 -6.23
C LEU A 148 -8.55 14.04 -5.61
N ASN A 149 -8.09 14.11 -4.36
CA ASN A 149 -7.78 15.35 -3.66
C ASN A 149 -6.66 16.13 -4.35
N GLU A 150 -5.67 15.43 -4.89
CA GLU A 150 -4.59 16.01 -5.72
C GLU A 150 -5.05 16.37 -7.14
N GLY A 151 -6.25 15.96 -7.56
CA GLY A 151 -6.70 16.05 -8.95
C GLY A 151 -5.88 15.19 -9.91
N ASN A 152 -5.14 14.21 -9.40
CA ASN A 152 -4.20 13.39 -10.15
C ASN A 152 -4.91 12.21 -10.82
N TRP A 153 -5.33 12.42 -12.07
CA TRP A 153 -6.05 11.39 -12.83
C TRP A 153 -5.24 10.11 -13.04
N TYR A 154 -3.92 10.21 -13.15
CA TYR A 154 -3.06 9.05 -13.41
C TYR A 154 -3.09 8.10 -12.21
N ASN A 155 -2.85 8.63 -11.01
CA ASN A 155 -2.93 7.86 -9.77
C ASN A 155 -4.33 7.33 -9.50
N ALA A 156 -5.37 8.14 -9.76
CA ALA A 156 -6.75 7.70 -9.61
C ALA A 156 -7.10 6.55 -10.58
N SER A 157 -6.61 6.61 -11.82
CA SER A 157 -6.76 5.52 -12.79
C SER A 157 -5.98 4.26 -12.39
N CYS A 158 -4.83 4.40 -11.72
CA CYS A 158 -4.09 3.28 -11.14
C CYS A 158 -4.94 2.56 -10.08
N CYS A 159 -5.53 3.32 -9.14
CA CYS A 159 -6.46 2.77 -8.15
C CYS A 159 -7.66 2.06 -8.80
N LEU A 160 -8.27 2.68 -9.82
CA LEU A 160 -9.38 2.08 -10.56
C LEU A 160 -9.00 0.73 -11.20
N GLN A 161 -7.83 0.67 -11.83
CA GLN A 161 -7.34 -0.56 -12.46
C GLN A 161 -7.09 -1.66 -11.43
N ILE A 162 -6.53 -1.34 -10.27
CA ILE A 162 -6.32 -2.29 -9.18
C ILE A 162 -7.67 -2.78 -8.65
N MET A 163 -8.62 -1.88 -8.39
CA MET A 163 -9.96 -2.24 -7.94
C MET A 163 -10.67 -3.16 -8.94
N ALA A 164 -10.51 -2.92 -10.25
CA ALA A 164 -11.07 -3.78 -11.27
C ALA A 164 -10.34 -5.13 -11.37
N LEU A 165 -9.01 -5.15 -11.26
CA LEU A 165 -8.20 -6.37 -11.34
C LEU A 165 -8.53 -7.36 -10.21
N TYR A 166 -8.73 -6.84 -9.00
CA TYR A 166 -9.04 -7.64 -7.82
C TYR A 166 -10.54 -7.71 -7.48
N ALA A 167 -11.41 -7.23 -8.39
CA ALA A 167 -12.87 -7.19 -8.21
C ALA A 167 -13.34 -6.55 -6.88
N LEU A 168 -12.67 -5.48 -6.45
CA LEU A 168 -12.89 -4.82 -5.16
C LEU A 168 -14.09 -3.88 -5.17
N SER A 169 -14.36 -3.23 -6.30
CA SER A 169 -15.50 -2.32 -6.45
C SER A 169 -16.67 -3.02 -7.14
N LYS A 170 -17.86 -2.89 -6.54
CA LYS A 170 -19.11 -3.41 -7.11
C LYS A 170 -19.58 -2.64 -8.34
N ASN A 171 -19.10 -1.40 -8.52
CA ASN A 171 -19.54 -0.54 -9.62
C ASN A 171 -18.41 0.40 -10.06
N LEU A 172 -17.63 -0.06 -11.04
CA LEU A 172 -16.54 0.72 -11.63
C LEU A 172 -17.02 2.04 -12.26
N LYS A 173 -18.29 2.15 -12.68
CA LYS A 173 -18.81 3.42 -13.21
C LYS A 173 -18.87 4.51 -12.17
N LEU A 174 -19.25 4.18 -10.93
CA LEU A 174 -19.26 5.15 -9.85
C LEU A 174 -17.86 5.68 -9.56
N GLU A 175 -16.85 4.82 -9.65
CA GLU A 175 -15.45 5.22 -9.49
C GLU A 175 -14.99 6.12 -10.65
N VAL A 176 -15.37 5.82 -11.89
CA VAL A 176 -15.11 6.69 -13.04
C VAL A 176 -15.79 8.06 -12.89
N ASP A 177 -17.04 8.10 -12.42
CA ASP A 177 -17.75 9.35 -12.17
C ASP A 177 -17.07 10.19 -11.09
N ARG A 178 -16.53 9.56 -10.04
CA ARG A 178 -15.70 10.24 -9.03
C ARG A 178 -14.46 10.87 -9.65
N ILE A 179 -13.74 10.15 -10.53
CA ILE A 179 -12.56 10.67 -11.22
C ILE A 179 -12.96 11.83 -12.14
N ASN A 180 -14.01 11.67 -12.95
CA ASN A 180 -14.52 12.70 -13.85
C ASN A 180 -14.90 14.00 -13.13
N LYS A 181 -15.36 13.90 -11.88
CA LYS A 181 -15.78 15.04 -11.06
C LYS A 181 -14.60 15.80 -10.45
N HIS A 182 -13.55 15.12 -10.02
CA HIS A 182 -12.45 15.74 -9.26
C HIS A 182 -11.20 16.02 -10.10
N CYS A 183 -10.96 15.22 -11.15
CA CYS A 183 -9.80 15.39 -12.00
C CYS A 183 -10.14 16.23 -13.24
N ASN A 184 -9.23 17.12 -13.64
CA ASN A 184 -9.38 17.88 -14.87
C ASN A 184 -9.00 17.02 -16.08
N LEU A 185 -9.98 16.29 -16.62
CA LEU A 185 -9.78 15.35 -17.72
C LEU A 185 -10.05 15.98 -19.09
N THR A 186 -9.22 15.61 -20.05
CA THR A 186 -9.49 15.79 -21.47
C THR A 186 -10.64 14.87 -21.92
N SER A 187 -11.25 15.20 -23.06
CA SER A 187 -12.30 14.37 -23.67
C SER A 187 -11.84 12.93 -23.96
N ILE A 188 -10.58 12.76 -24.36
CA ILE A 188 -9.97 11.45 -24.62
C ILE A 188 -9.84 10.65 -23.32
N GLN A 189 -9.31 11.24 -22.25
CA GLN A 189 -9.15 10.56 -20.96
C GLN A 189 -10.50 10.11 -20.38
N ARG A 190 -11.52 10.98 -20.45
CA ARG A 190 -12.88 10.62 -20.03
C ARG A 190 -13.40 9.40 -20.79
N LYS A 191 -13.27 9.40 -22.13
CA LYS A 191 -13.71 8.28 -22.97
C LYS A 191 -12.96 6.99 -22.67
N ILE A 192 -11.66 7.06 -22.36
CA ILE A 192 -10.86 5.89 -21.95
C ILE A 192 -11.42 5.28 -20.67
N LEU A 193 -11.69 6.10 -19.65
CA LEU A 193 -12.22 5.63 -18.36
C LEU A 193 -13.62 5.04 -18.50
N GLU A 194 -14.51 5.71 -19.25
CA GLU A 194 -15.87 5.22 -19.52
C GLU A 194 -15.84 3.85 -20.23
N ASN A 195 -15.04 3.74 -21.29
CA ASN A 195 -14.87 2.47 -22.02
C ASN A 195 -14.29 1.38 -21.12
N PHE A 196 -13.31 1.70 -20.28
CA PHE A 196 -12.72 0.76 -19.34
C PHE A 196 -13.78 0.16 -18.40
N ALA A 197 -14.63 1.01 -17.82
CA ALA A 197 -15.71 0.55 -16.94
C ALA A 197 -16.80 -0.24 -17.68
N ASP A 198 -17.07 0.05 -18.96
CA ASP A 198 -18.03 -0.71 -19.75
C ASP A 198 -17.53 -2.09 -20.19
N ILE A 199 -16.23 -2.23 -20.51
CA ILE A 199 -15.64 -3.51 -20.91
C ILE A 199 -15.55 -4.50 -19.75
N ARG A 200 -15.35 -4.00 -18.52
CA ARG A 200 -15.18 -4.83 -17.32
C ARG A 200 -16.47 -5.00 -16.49
N LYS A 201 -17.63 -4.79 -17.11
CA LYS A 201 -18.95 -5.15 -16.54
C LYS A 201 -19.17 -6.65 -16.46
#